data_AF-A0A963A3E0-F1
#
_entry.id   AF-A0A963A3E0-F1
#
_cell.length_a   1.000
_cell.length_b   1.000
_cell.length_c   1.000
_cell.angle_alpha   90.00
_cell.angle_beta   90.00
_cell.angle_gamma   90.00
#
_symmetry.space_group_name_H-M   'P 1'
#
loop_
_entity.id
_entity.type
_entity.pdbx_description
1 polymer ?
#
loop_
_entity_poly.entity_id
_entity_poly.type
_entity_poly.pdbx_seq_one_letter_code
_entity_poly.pdbx_strand_id
1 'polypeptide(L)'
;LFGDTHAVHVRLDGESYTMEQIIHGESVAEVLEHVLFQEHFLNDRMRSQIQSAYSAGRLSIQEAEALLQFYQRGLRGYTYLEREEAPILL
;
A
#
# COMPACT_ATOMS: atom_id res chain seq x y z
N LEU A 1 -3.36 -11.52 -7.30
CA LEU A 1 -2.57 -10.28 -7.29
C LEU A 1 -1.71 -10.23 -6.01
N PHE A 2 -1.09 -11.36 -5.65
CA PHE A 2 -0.01 -11.36 -4.67
C PHE A 2 1.26 -11.24 -5.49
N GLY A 3 2.06 -10.22 -5.20
CA GLY A 3 3.30 -9.94 -5.91
C GLY A 3 4.47 -10.74 -5.35
N ASP A 4 5.65 -10.42 -5.85
CA ASP A 4 6.90 -11.00 -5.38
C ASP A 4 7.10 -10.73 -3.89
N THR A 5 7.72 -11.71 -3.22
CA THR A 5 8.03 -11.61 -1.80
C THR A 5 9.34 -10.88 -1.55
N HIS A 6 9.50 -10.28 -0.37
CA HIS A 6 10.82 -9.87 0.12
C HIS A 6 11.82 -11.04 0.08
N ALA A 7 13.01 -10.79 -0.46
CA ALA A 7 14.11 -11.74 -0.48
C ALA A 7 15.38 -11.09 0.09
N VAL A 8 16.15 -11.85 0.88
CA VAL A 8 17.39 -11.37 1.49
C VAL A 8 18.51 -12.34 1.19
N HIS A 9 19.64 -11.83 0.70
CA HIS A 9 20.86 -12.59 0.59
C HIS A 9 21.68 -12.44 1.88
N VAL A 10 21.96 -13.55 2.55
CA VAL A 10 22.69 -13.60 3.82
C VAL A 10 24.03 -14.29 3.60
N ARG A 11 25.13 -13.62 3.93
CA ARG A 11 26.47 -14.21 3.98
C ARG A 11 26.85 -14.55 5.42
N LEU A 12 27.37 -15.75 5.61
CA LEU A 12 27.96 -16.21 6.87
C LEU A 12 29.47 -15.94 6.87
N ASP A 13 29.98 -15.52 8.02
CA ASP A 13 31.40 -15.29 8.28
C ASP A 13 31.74 -15.80 9.69
N GLY A 14 32.22 -17.05 9.75
CA GLY A 14 32.39 -17.79 11.00
C GLY A 14 31.07 -17.94 11.76
N GLU A 15 31.02 -17.40 12.98
CA GLU A 15 29.81 -17.37 13.82
C GLU A 15 28.92 -16.13 13.59
N SER A 16 29.32 -15.22 12.70
CA SER A 16 28.58 -14.01 12.37
C SER A 16 27.87 -14.11 11.01
N TYR A 17 26.88 -13.26 10.78
CA TYR A 17 26.23 -13.13 9.48
C TYR A 17 26.05 -11.67 9.09
N THR A 18 25.94 -11.42 7.79
CA THR A 18 25.65 -10.10 7.21
C THR A 18 24.55 -10.23 6.16
N MET A 19 23.63 -9.27 6.13
CA MET A 19 22.63 -9.15 5.06
C MET A 19 23.25 -8.33 3.94
N GLU A 20 23.65 -8.97 2.85
CA GLU A 20 24.39 -8.32 1.77
C GLU A 20 23.47 -7.58 0.80
N GLN A 21 22.28 -8.14 0.57
CA GLN A 21 21.31 -7.58 -0.34
C GLN A 21 19.90 -7.83 0.17
N ILE A 22 19.08 -6.79 0.13
CA ILE A 22 17.65 -6.86 0.38
C ILE A 22 16.95 -6.53 -0.93
N ILE A 23 16.12 -7.45 -1.40
CA ILE A 23 15.23 -7.27 -2.55
C ILE A 23 13.84 -7.03 -1.97
N HIS A 24 13.30 -5.84 -2.20
CA HIS A 24 11.96 -5.53 -1.78
C HIS A 24 10.95 -6.27 -2.66
N GLY A 25 9.95 -6.90 -2.04
CA GLY A 25 8.81 -7.42 -2.76
C GLY A 25 7.87 -6.30 -3.15
N GLU A 26 6.81 -6.66 -3.85
CA GLU A 26 6.00 -5.67 -4.56
C GLU A 26 4.88 -5.09 -3.72
N SER A 27 4.62 -3.82 -3.95
CA SER A 27 3.44 -3.09 -3.52
C SER A 27 2.22 -3.45 -4.36
N VAL A 28 1.03 -3.11 -3.85
CA VAL A 28 -0.22 -3.28 -4.60
C VAL A 28 -0.20 -2.48 -5.91
N ALA A 29 0.38 -1.28 -5.91
CA ALA A 29 0.51 -0.43 -7.10
C ALA A 29 1.34 -1.12 -8.19
N GLU A 30 2.52 -1.65 -7.85
CA GLU A 30 3.41 -2.35 -8.80
C GLU A 30 2.72 -3.57 -9.43
N VAL A 31 2.04 -4.39 -8.62
CA VAL A 31 1.29 -5.55 -9.13
C VAL A 31 0.10 -5.13 -10.02
N LEU A 32 -0.54 -4.00 -9.73
CA LEU A 32 -1.62 -3.47 -10.57
C LEU A 32 -1.10 -2.92 -11.90
N GLU A 33 0.12 -2.36 -11.93
CA GLU A 33 0.74 -1.92 -13.17
C GLU A 33 1.00 -3.08 -14.14
N HIS A 34 1.32 -4.28 -13.63
CA HIS A 34 1.47 -5.50 -14.45
C HIS A 34 0.21 -5.86 -15.24
N VAL A 35 -0.97 -5.50 -14.72
CA VAL A 35 -2.27 -5.70 -15.38
C VAL A 35 -2.82 -4.40 -15.96
N LEU A 36 -1.95 -3.43 -16.25
CA LEU A 36 -2.22 -2.18 -16.93
C LEU A 36 -3.11 -1.19 -16.15
N PHE A 37 -3.14 -1.30 -14.82
CA PHE A 37 -3.76 -0.31 -13.94
C PHE A 37 -2.70 0.61 -13.35
N GLN A 38 -2.62 1.84 -13.85
CA GLN A 38 -1.62 2.82 -13.43
C GLN A 38 -2.06 3.54 -12.14
N GLU A 39 -1.15 3.67 -11.17
CA GLU A 39 -1.45 4.26 -9.85
C GLU A 39 -2.09 5.65 -9.93
N HIS A 40 -1.62 6.52 -10.83
CA HIS A 40 -2.13 7.88 -10.95
C HIS A 40 -3.61 7.93 -11.40
N PHE A 41 -4.02 7.09 -12.36
CA PHE A 41 -5.41 7.01 -12.79
C PHE A 41 -6.33 6.46 -11.68
N LEU A 42 -5.83 5.51 -10.90
CA LEU A 42 -6.54 4.97 -9.75
C LEU A 42 -6.78 6.05 -8.68
N ASN A 43 -5.74 6.83 -8.37
CA ASN A 43 -5.82 7.95 -7.44
C ASN A 43 -6.81 9.03 -7.91
N ASP A 44 -6.75 9.43 -9.18
CA ASP A 44 -7.65 10.45 -9.74
C ASP A 44 -9.11 10.00 -9.68
N ARG A 45 -9.37 8.73 -10.00
CA ARG A 45 -10.71 8.15 -9.92
C ARG A 45 -11.23 8.12 -8.49
N MET A 46 -10.40 7.71 -7.52
CA MET A 46 -10.78 7.71 -6.11
C MET A 46 -11.07 9.12 -5.60
N ARG A 47 -10.24 10.11 -5.94
CA ARG A 47 -10.48 11.53 -5.61
C ARG A 47 -11.81 12.03 -6.15
N SER A 48 -12.13 11.72 -7.40
CA SER A 48 -13.41 12.09 -8.02
C SER A 48 -14.61 11.46 -7.31
N GLN A 49 -14.50 10.19 -6.92
CA GLN A 49 -15.54 9.49 -6.15
C GLN A 49 -15.73 10.09 -4.75
N ILE A 50 -14.64 10.39 -4.04
CA ILE A 50 -14.68 11.02 -2.72
C ILE A 50 -15.32 12.40 -2.82
N GLN A 51 -14.92 13.22 -3.79
CA GLN A 51 -15.50 14.55 -4.00
C GLN A 51 -17.01 14.48 -4.25
N SER A 52 -17.44 13.51 -5.07
CA SER A 52 -18.87 13.29 -5.34
C SER A 52 -19.64 12.90 -4.08
N ALA A 53 -19.07 12.03 -3.24
CA ALA A 53 -19.68 11.61 -1.97
C ALA A 53 -19.74 12.76 -0.95
N TYR A 54 -18.70 13.58 -0.86
CA TYR A 54 -18.65 14.78 -0.03
C TYR A 54 -19.72 15.80 -0.45
N SER A 55 -19.81 16.12 -1.75
CA SER A 55 -20.84 17.02 -2.28
C SER A 55 -22.27 16.50 -2.08
N ALA A 56 -22.45 15.18 -2.00
CA ALA A 56 -23.73 14.55 -1.69
C ALA A 56 -24.03 14.44 -0.18
N GLY A 57 -23.17 14.98 0.69
CA GLY A 57 -23.32 14.95 2.15
C GLY A 57 -23.16 13.55 2.77
N ARG A 58 -22.52 12.60 2.08
CA ARG A 58 -22.31 11.23 2.56
C ARG A 58 -21.01 11.05 3.34
N LEU A 59 -20.10 12.00 3.23
CA LEU A 59 -18.82 12.05 3.93
C LEU A 59 -18.63 13.47 4.47
N SER A 60 -18.12 13.58 5.68
CA SER A 60 -17.48 14.79 6.18
C SER A 60 -16.13 15.02 5.49
N ILE A 61 -15.57 16.22 5.62
CA ILE A 61 -14.24 16.53 5.07
C ILE A 61 -13.14 15.66 5.72
N GLN A 62 -13.29 15.36 7.01
CA GLN A 62 -12.34 14.53 7.78
C GLN A 62 -12.38 13.07 7.30
N GLU A 63 -13.57 12.51 7.09
CA GLU A 63 -13.72 11.15 6.54
C GLU A 63 -13.22 11.06 5.09
N ALA A 64 -13.45 12.09 4.28
CA ALA A 64 -12.95 12.16 2.91
C ALA A 64 -11.41 12.13 2.86
N GLU A 65 -10.75 12.92 3.71
CA GLU A 65 -9.29 12.93 3.82
C GLU A 65 -8.75 11.59 4.33
N ALA A 66 -9.35 11.06 5.41
CA ALA A 66 -8.96 9.77 5.97
C ALA A 66 -9.09 8.63 4.95
N LEU A 67 -10.18 8.60 4.17
CA LEU A 67 -10.40 7.60 3.14
C LEU A 67 -9.38 7.70 2.00
N LEU A 68 -9.06 8.91 1.56
CA LEU A 68 -8.04 9.11 0.51
C LEU A 68 -6.67 8.63 0.99
N GLN A 69 -6.28 8.99 2.22
CA GLN A 69 -5.01 8.54 2.80
C GLN A 69 -4.99 7.02 2.98
N PHE A 70 -6.09 6.43 3.45
CA PHE A 70 -6.23 4.98 3.58
C PHE A 70 -6.04 4.28 2.23
N TYR A 71 -6.70 4.77 1.19
CA TYR A 71 -6.58 4.22 -0.17
C TYR A 71 -5.13 4.30 -0.69
N GLN A 72 -4.47 5.43 -0.51
CA GLN A 72 -3.09 5.64 -0.93
C GLN A 72 -2.09 4.77 -0.17
N ARG A 73 -2.30 4.59 1.14
CA ARG A 73 -1.51 3.64 1.93
C ARG A 73 -1.70 2.21 1.43
N GLY A 74 -2.94 1.81 1.10
CA GLY A 74 -3.22 0.50 0.53
C GLY A 74 -2.49 0.24 -0.78
N LEU A 75 -2.45 1.22 -1.69
CA LEU A 75 -1.73 1.08 -2.96
C LEU A 75 -0.21 0.94 -2.78
N ARG A 76 0.37 1.67 -1.83
CA ARG A 76 1.81 1.60 -1.52
C ARG A 76 2.19 0.44 -0.60
N GLY A 77 1.19 -0.21 -0.01
CA GLY A 77 1.38 -1.31 0.92
C GLY A 77 1.86 -2.56 0.20
N TYR A 78 2.59 -3.39 0.93
CA TYR A 78 3.03 -4.69 0.46
C TYR A 78 1.81 -5.57 0.16
N THR A 79 1.90 -6.41 -0.88
CA THR A 79 0.73 -7.18 -1.35
C THR A 79 0.22 -8.24 -0.37
N TYR A 80 0.96 -8.53 0.70
CA TYR A 80 0.62 -9.54 1.70
C TYR A 80 -0.07 -8.93 2.92
N LEU A 81 -0.72 -9.78 3.69
CA LEU A 81 -1.55 -9.38 4.82
C LEU A 81 -0.71 -8.92 6.01
N GLU A 82 -1.15 -7.84 6.65
CA GLU A 82 -0.64 -7.40 7.94
C GLU A 82 -1.39 -8.12 9.06
N ARG A 83 -0.74 -8.32 10.21
CA ARG A 83 -1.45 -8.77 11.42
C ARG A 83 -2.36 -7.65 11.88
N GLU A 84 -3.53 -8.00 12.39
CA GLU A 84 -4.47 -7.03 12.96
C GLU A 84 -3.78 -6.33 14.15
N GLU A 85 -3.32 -5.09 13.94
CA GLU A 85 -2.89 -4.22 15.03
C GLU A 85 -4.15 -3.60 15.66
N ALA A 86 -4.23 -3.63 16.99
CA ALA A 86 -5.32 -2.99 17.71
C ALA A 86 -5.48 -1.54 17.23
N PRO A 87 -6.70 -1.04 16.98
CA PRO A 87 -6.90 0.27 16.39
C PRO A 87 -6.19 1.33 17.26
N ILE A 88 -5.42 2.20 16.61
CA ILE A 88 -4.95 3.44 17.24
C ILE A 88 -6.21 4.23 17.56
N LEU A 89 -6.62 4.17 18.83
CA LEU A 89 -7.68 5.03 19.35
C LEU A 89 -7.19 6.47 19.22
N LEU A 90 -7.84 7.22 18.32
CA LEU A 90 -7.75 8.68 18.24
C LEU A 90 -8.35 9.32 19.49
#